data_AF-A0A2D7RN00-F1
#
_entry.id   AF-A0A2D7RN00-F1
#
_cell.length_a   1.000
_cell.length_b   1.000
_cell.length_c   1.000
_cell.angle_alpha   90.00
_cell.angle_beta   90.00
_cell.angle_gamma   90.00
#
_symmetry.space_group_name_H-M   'P 1'
#
loop_
_entity.id
_entity.type
_entity.pdbx_description
1 polymer ?
#
loop_
_entity_poly.entity_id
_entity_poly.type
_entity_poly.pdbx_seq_one_letter_code
_entity_poly.pdbx_strand_id
1 'polypeptide(L)' 'MMLITALVGSLLASKTLAPLSLIALAMLGIGLCASSAAAINHIIDRKADANMNRTENRPIPQGEISPFKASIFAFTLGA' A
#
# COMPACT_ATOMS: atom_id res chain seq x y z
N MET A 1 -1.62 -6.70 -6.12
CA MET A 1 -2.41 -7.94 -5.89
C MET A 1 -3.65 -7.70 -5.05
N MET A 2 -3.56 -7.05 -3.87
CA MET A 2 -4.71 -6.80 -2.98
C MET A 2 -5.94 -6.16 -3.67
N LEU A 3 -5.73 -5.18 -4.56
CA LEU A 3 -6.82 -4.55 -5.31
C LEU A 3 -7.51 -5.51 -6.29
N ILE A 4 -6.73 -6.33 -7.00
CA ILE A 4 -7.27 -7.31 -7.95
C ILE A 4 -8.09 -8.36 -7.19
N THR A 5 -7.57 -8.86 -6.07
CA THR A 5 -8.29 -9.83 -5.25
C THR A 5 -9.57 -9.25 -4.67
N ALA A 6 -9.56 -7.99 -4.24
CA ALA A 6 -10.75 -7.30 -3.74
C ALA A 6 -11.80 -7.07 -4.85
N LEU A 7 -11.37 -6.68 -6.04
CA LEU A 7 -12.27 -6.48 -7.19
C LEU A 7 -12.92 -7.78 -7.61
N VAL A 8 -12.12 -8.83 -7.83
CA VAL A 8 -12.63 -10.15 -8.22
C VAL A 8 -13.55 -10.70 -7.13
N GLY A 9 -13.17 -10.60 -5.86
CA GLY A 9 -14.01 -11.00 -4.73
C GLY A 9 -15.36 -10.26 -4.70
N SER A 10 -15.36 -8.94 -4.95
CA SER A 10 -16.57 -8.13 -5.03
C SER A 10 -17.49 -8.56 -6.18
N LEU A 11 -16.92 -8.84 -7.37
CA LEU A 11 -17.67 -9.30 -8.53
C LEU A 11 -18.28 -10.70 -8.33
N LEU A 12 -17.61 -11.59 -7.58
CA LEU A 12 -18.14 -12.91 -7.25
C LEU A 12 -19.18 -12.89 -6.12
N ALA A 13 -19.18 -11.86 -5.26
CA ALA A 13 -20.02 -11.82 -4.07
C ALA A 13 -21.52 -11.64 -4.36
N SER A 14 -21.89 -11.15 -5.55
CA SER A 14 -23.29 -10.86 -5.88
C SER A 14 -23.62 -11.15 -7.34
N LYS A 15 -24.88 -11.54 -7.62
CA LYS A 15 -25.36 -11.79 -9.00
C LYS A 15 -25.57 -10.51 -9.81
N THR A 16 -25.67 -9.36 -9.14
CA THR A 16 -25.89 -8.03 -9.73
C THR A 16 -24.71 -7.15 -9.44
N LEU A 17 -24.20 -6.43 -10.45
CA LEU A 17 -23.08 -5.52 -10.24
C LEU A 17 -23.47 -4.40 -9.28
N ALA A 18 -22.61 -4.14 -8.30
CA ALA A 18 -22.70 -2.96 -7.47
C ALA A 18 -22.52 -1.68 -8.32
N PRO A 19 -23.07 -0.54 -7.88
CA PRO A 19 -22.84 0.73 -8.54
C PRO A 19 -21.35 0.99 -8.74
N LEU A 20 -20.96 1.45 -9.93
CA LEU A 20 -19.55 1.68 -10.27
C LEU A 20 -18.90 2.70 -9.32
N SER A 21 -19.67 3.68 -8.83
CA SER A 21 -19.23 4.64 -7.83
C SER A 21 -18.83 3.99 -6.50
N LEU A 22 -19.59 2.97 -6.05
CA LEU A 22 -19.29 2.23 -4.83
C LEU A 22 -18.03 1.39 -4.99
N ILE A 23 -17.89 0.71 -6.13
CA ILE A 23 -16.68 -0.07 -6.45
C ILE A 23 -15.46 0.85 -6.48
N ALA A 24 -15.56 2.00 -7.15
CA ALA A 24 -14.46 2.96 -7.22
C ALA A 24 -14.05 3.48 -5.83
N LEU A 25 -15.02 3.86 -4.98
CA LEU A 25 -14.75 4.34 -3.63
C LEU A 25 -14.11 3.24 -2.76
N ALA A 26 -14.60 2.00 -2.86
CA ALA A 26 -14.04 0.86 -2.15
C ALA A 26 -12.59 0.56 -2.60
N MET A 27 -12.34 0.55 -3.91
CA MET A 27 -10.99 0.34 -4.46
C MET A 27 -10.03 1.44 -4.02
N LEU A 28 -10.50 2.70 -3.97
CA LEU A 28 -9.70 3.82 -3.50
C LEU A 28 -9.35 3.66 -2.02
N GLY A 29 -10.32 3.35 -1.15
CA GLY A 29 -10.07 3.10 0.27
C GLY A 29 -9.10 1.94 0.51
N ILE A 30 -9.29 0.81 -0.18
CA ILE A 30 -8.37 -0.34 -0.10
C ILE A 30 -6.98 0.04 -0.61
N GLY A 31 -6.89 0.84 -1.68
CA GLY A 31 -5.63 1.30 -2.24
C GLY A 31 -4.86 2.20 -1.27
N LEU A 32 -5.55 3.12 -0.59
CA LEU A 32 -4.98 3.99 0.42
C LEU A 32 -4.44 3.17 1.61
N CYS A 33 -5.24 2.26 2.16
CA CYS A 33 -4.82 1.37 3.24
C CYS A 33 -3.63 0.48 2.84
N ALA A 34 -3.67 -0.11 1.65
CA ALA A 34 -2.58 -0.95 1.14
C ALA A 34 -1.28 -0.16 0.96
N SER A 35 -1.39 1.08 0.49
CA SER A 35 -0.24 1.98 0.29
C SER A 35 0.36 2.43 1.62
N SER A 36 -0.49 2.74 2.62
CA SER A 36 -0.06 3.04 3.99
C SER A 36 0.73 1.86 4.60
N ALA A 37 0.16 0.65 4.55
CA ALA A 37 0.81 -0.56 5.04
C ALA A 37 2.14 -0.86 4.32
N ALA A 38 2.19 -0.66 3.00
CA ALA A 38 3.41 -0.85 2.22
C ALA A 38 4.51 0.17 2.60
N ALA A 39 4.13 1.43 2.83
CA ALA A 39 5.06 2.45 3.31
C ALA A 39 5.62 2.10 4.70
N ILE A 40 4.77 1.62 5.62
CA ILE A 40 5.20 1.14 6.94
C ILE A 40 6.18 -0.03 6.81
N ASN A 41 5.88 -1.00 5.95
CA ASN A 41 6.79 -2.14 5.71
C ASN A 41 8.18 -1.66 5.29
N HIS A 42 8.27 -0.71 4.34
CA HIS A 42 9.57 -0.18 3.93
C HIS A 42 10.32 0.60 5.04
N ILE A 43 9.60 1.19 6.01
CA ILE A 43 10.21 1.86 7.16
C ILE A 43 10.79 0.82 8.13
N ILE A 44 10.02 -0.23 8.43
CA ILE A 44 10.42 -1.31 9.35
C ILE A 44 11.58 -2.11 8.75
N ASP A 45 11.48 -2.46 7.47
CA ASP A 45 12.44 -3.32 6.77
C ASP A 45 13.71 -2.58 6.35
N ARG A 46 13.81 -1.26 6.57
CA ARG A 46 14.95 -0.42 6.15
C ARG A 46 16.32 -1.05 6.37
N LYS A 47 16.55 -1.65 7.55
CA LYS A 47 17.84 -2.28 7.90
C LYS A 47 18.08 -3.59 7.15
N ALA A 48 17.03 -4.39 6.99
CA ALA A 48 17.11 -5.64 6.24
C ALA A 48 17.31 -5.35 4.75
N ASP A 49 16.56 -4.39 4.21
CA ASP A 49 16.69 -3.94 2.83
C ASP A 49 18.10 -3.41 2.52
N ALA A 50 18.74 -2.68 3.45
CA ALA A 50 20.11 -2.20 3.29
C ALA A 50 21.16 -3.34 3.15
N ASN A 51 20.85 -4.55 3.62
CA ASN A 51 21.74 -5.71 3.58
C ASN A 51 21.35 -6.73 2.48
N MET A 52 20.43 -6.36 1.59
CA MET A 52 19.93 -7.25 0.54
C MET A 52 20.25 -6.68 -0.85
N ASN A 53 21.07 -7.37 -1.65
CA ASN A 53 21.43 -6.96 -3.02
C ASN A 53 20.23 -6.59 -3.92
N ARG A 54 19.05 -7.18 -3.67
CA ARG A 54 17.82 -6.88 -4.43
C ARG A 54 17.12 -5.59 -4.00
N THR A 55 17.24 -5.18 -2.74
CA THR A 55 16.45 -4.09 -2.14
C THR A 55 17.28 -2.99 -1.49
N GLU A 56 18.61 -3.10 -1.51
CA GLU A 56 19.56 -2.09 -1.04
C GLU A 56 19.41 -0.74 -1.75
N ASN A 57 18.96 -0.77 -3.01
CA ASN A 57 18.76 0.43 -3.83
C ASN A 57 17.43 1.13 -3.61
N ARG A 58 16.69 0.78 -2.55
CA ARG A 58 15.44 1.48 -2.20
C ARG A 58 15.76 2.85 -1.55
N PRO A 59 14.89 3.86 -1.73
CA PRO A 59 15.15 5.23 -1.25
C PRO A 59 15.29 5.37 0.28
N ILE A 60 14.66 4.50 1.06
CA ILE A 60 14.68 4.55 2.54
C ILE A 60 15.99 3.95 3.12
N PRO A 61 16.46 2.77 2.67
CA PRO A 61 17.81 2.27 2.97
C PRO A 61 18.92 3.24 2.58
N GLN A 62 18.85 3.82 1.37
CA GLN A 62 19.84 4.78 0.86
C GLN A 62 19.83 6.13 1.59
N GLY A 63 18.77 6.43 2.35
CA GLY A 63 18.63 7.68 3.11
C GLY A 63 18.12 8.87 2.29
N GLU A 64 17.73 8.67 1.03
CA GLU A 64 17.08 9.69 0.21
C GLU A 64 15.75 10.14 0.81
N ILE A 65 15.03 9.22 1.45
CA ILE A 65 13.79 9.49 2.18
C ILE A 65 13.99 9.21 3.67
N SER A 66 13.81 10.24 4.49
CA SER A 66 13.82 10.09 5.96
C SER A 66 12.66 9.20 6.42
N PRO A 67 12.89 8.24 7.33
CA PRO A 67 11.84 7.41 7.94
C PRO A 67 10.70 8.24 8.54
N PHE A 68 10.99 9.43 9.06
CA PHE A 68 9.99 10.33 9.61
C PHE A 68 9.02 10.86 8.54
N LYS A 69 9.56 11.29 7.38
CA LYS A 69 8.73 11.73 6.24
C LYS A 69 7.87 10.58 5.70
N ALA A 70 8.47 9.38 5.60
CA ALA A 70 7.73 8.18 5.21
C ALA A 70 6.62 7.83 6.21
N SER A 71 6.85 8.03 7.51
CA SER A 71 5.84 7.79 8.56
C SER A 71 4.67 8.76 8.45
N ILE A 72 4.93 10.05 8.21
CA ILE A 72 3.87 11.04 7.95
C ILE A 72 3.05 10.62 6.73
N PHE A 73 3.71 10.24 5.63
CA PHE A 73 3.03 9.78 4.42
C PHE A 73 2.12 8.57 4.70
N ALA A 74 2.63 7.56 5.39
CA ALA A 74 1.84 6.40 5.78
C ALA A 74 0.63 6.78 6.63
N PHE A 75 0.81 7.68 7.61
CA PHE A 75 -0.28 8.15 8.45
C PHE A 75 -1.33 8.92 7.65
N THR A 76 -0.92 9.81 6.73
CA THR A 76 -1.87 10.57 5.90
C THR A 76 -2.72 9.70 4.97
N LEU A 77 -2.22 8.51 4.60
CA LEU A 77 -2.97 7.56 3.77
C LEU A 77 -3.86 6.62 4.57
N GLY A 78 -3.53 6.36 5.84
CA GLY A 78 -4.21 5.38 6.68
C GLY A 78 -5.11 5.97 7.77
N ALA A 79 -5.04 7.28 8.00
CA ALA A 79 -5.90 8.02 8.93
C ALA A 79 -7.25 8.36 8.29
#